data_AF-A0AAW8KV04-F1
#
_entry.id   AF-A0AAW8KV04-F1
#
_cell.length_a   1.000
_cell.length_b   1.000
_cell.length_c   1.000
_cell.angle_alpha   90.00
_cell.angle_beta   90.00
_cell.angle_gamma   90.00
#
_symmetry.space_group_name_H-M   'P 1'
#
loop_
_entity.id
_entity.type
_entity.pdbx_description
1 polymer ?
#
loop_
_entity_poly.entity_id
_entity_poly.type
_entity_poly.pdbx_seq_one_letter_code
_entity_poly.pdbx_strand_id
1 'polypeptide(L)'
;MVFYFSAVLILIFSLVTFLFNDFANRVMNAVLQWVTSTFGWYYLLAATLYMAFVIFIACSRYGSIKLGPKHSKPEFSLLSWSAMLFSAGIGIDLMF
;
A
#
# COMPACT_ATOMS: atom_id res chain seq x y z
N MET A 1 -3.83 11.48 -21.52
CA MET A 1 -4.28 12.58 -20.64
C MET A 1 -3.93 12.36 -19.17
N VAL A 2 -4.09 11.14 -18.62
CA VAL A 2 -3.76 10.85 -17.20
C VAL A 2 -2.31 11.18 -16.85
N PHE A 3 -1.35 10.85 -17.72
CA PHE A 3 0.08 11.14 -17.49
C PHE A 3 0.36 12.63 -17.28
N TYR A 4 -0.08 13.49 -18.22
CA TYR A 4 0.18 14.93 -18.16
C TYR A 4 -0.50 15.59 -16.96
N PHE A 5 -1.73 15.16 -16.63
CA PHE A 5 -2.45 15.69 -15.48
C PHE A 5 -1.73 15.36 -14.17
N SER A 6 -1.35 14.10 -13.96
CA SER A 6 -0.60 13.68 -12.79
C SER A 6 0.77 14.35 -12.70
N ALA A 7 1.48 14.48 -13.82
CA ALA A 7 2.79 15.12 -13.86
C ALA A 7 2.74 16.59 -13.44
N VAL A 8 1.78 17.36 -13.97
CA VAL A 8 1.59 18.78 -13.61
C VAL A 8 1.23 18.92 -12.13
N LEU A 9 0.34 18.06 -11.61
CA LEU A 9 -0.07 18.10 -10.21
C LEU A 9 1.11 17.82 -9.26
N ILE A 10 1.92 16.80 -9.56
CA ILE A 10 3.11 16.46 -8.76
C ILE A 10 4.14 17.60 -8.81
N LEU A 11 4.38 18.19 -9.99
CA LEU A 11 5.33 19.30 -10.12
C LEU A 11 4.89 20.53 -9.32
N ILE A 12 3.61 20.92 -9.40
CA ILE A 12 3.09 22.05 -8.63
C ILE A 12 3.21 21.78 -7.12
N PHE A 13 2.79 20.59 -6.68
CA PHE A 13 2.85 20.22 -5.26
C PHE A 13 4.29 20.23 -4.72
N SER A 14 5.24 19.66 -5.48
CA SER A 14 6.66 19.67 -5.14
C SER A 14 7.23 21.08 -5.07
N LEU A 15 6.90 21.93 -6.04
CA LEU A 15 7.42 23.29 -6.14
C LEU A 15 6.88 24.20 -5.02
N VAL A 16 5.61 24.05 -4.66
CA VAL A 16 5.01 24.75 -3.50
C VAL A 16 5.66 24.31 -2.18
N THR A 17 5.91 23.01 -2.01
CA THR A 17 6.54 22.47 -0.79
C THR A 17 7.99 22.94 -0.65
N PHE A 18 8.70 23.08 -1.76
CA PHE A 18 10.07 23.59 -1.80
C PHE A 18 10.15 25.09 -1.49
N LEU A 19 9.29 25.92 -2.09
CA LEU A 19 9.31 27.37 -1.90
C LEU A 19 8.72 27.82 -0.56
N PHE A 20 7.75 27.09 -0.01
CA PHE A 20 7.00 27.46 1.20
C PHE A 20 7.02 26.34 2.25
N ASN A 21 8.22 25.95 2.68
CA ASN A 21 8.42 24.79 3.56
C ASN A 21 7.64 24.88 4.89
N ASP A 22 7.68 26.02 5.59
CA ASP A 22 6.98 26.19 6.88
C ASP A 22 5.46 26.09 6.74
N PHE A 23 4.91 26.66 5.66
CA PHE A 23 3.49 26.57 5.38
C PHE A 23 3.09 25.13 5.04
N ALA A 24 3.85 24.46 4.17
CA ALA A 24 3.63 23.07 3.81
C ALA A 24 3.65 22.15 5.04
N ASN A 25 4.66 22.29 5.91
CA ASN A 25 4.75 21.51 7.15
C ASN A 25 3.54 21.73 8.07
N ARG A 26 3.09 22.98 8.26
CA ARG A 26 1.90 23.27 9.08
C ARG A 26 0.65 22.61 8.50
N VAL A 27 0.44 22.73 7.20
CA VAL A 27 -0.72 22.14 6.52
C VAL A 27 -0.67 20.61 6.59
N MET A 28 0.47 20.00 6.29
CA MET A 28 0.64 18.54 6.35
C MET A 28 0.37 17.98 7.74
N ASN A 29 0.89 18.62 8.79
CA ASN A 29 0.62 18.20 10.17
C ASN A 29 -0.85 18.38 10.57
N ALA A 30 -1.47 19.50 10.20
CA ALA A 30 -2.89 19.74 10.47
C ALA A 30 -3.79 18.70 9.78
N VAL A 31 -3.49 18.38 8.52
CA VAL A 31 -4.20 17.34 7.76
C VAL A 31 -3.96 15.96 8.37
N LEU A 32 -2.71 15.61 8.69
CA LEU A 32 -2.37 14.33 9.32
C LEU A 32 -3.12 14.15 10.64
N GLN A 33 -3.15 15.17 11.50
CA GLN A 33 -3.87 15.14 12.77
C GLN A 33 -5.37 14.99 12.56
N TRP A 34 -5.95 15.72 11.60
CA TRP A 34 -7.36 15.62 11.26
C TRP A 34 -7.74 14.23 10.73
N VAL A 35 -6.94 13.68 9.81
CA VAL A 35 -7.15 12.33 9.26
C VAL A 35 -7.04 11.28 10.37
N THR A 36 -6.00 11.36 11.20
CA THR A 36 -5.78 10.38 12.27
C THR A 36 -6.88 10.45 13.32
N SER A 37 -7.33 11.65 13.70
CA SER A 37 -8.41 11.82 14.68
C SER A 37 -9.76 11.37 14.15
N THR A 38 -10.04 11.58 12.86
CA THR A 38 -11.37 11.31 12.28
C THR A 38 -11.48 9.88 11.77
N PHE A 39 -10.44 9.39 11.10
CA PHE A 39 -10.42 8.07 10.44
C PHE A 39 -9.58 7.03 11.19
N GLY A 40 -8.92 7.36 12.30
CA GLY A 40 -8.06 6.41 13.02
C GLY A 40 -8.78 5.12 13.43
N TRP A 41 -10.01 5.21 13.93
CA TRP A 41 -10.82 4.04 14.28
C TRP A 41 -11.16 3.19 13.04
N TYR A 42 -11.45 3.84 11.91
CA TYR A 42 -11.74 3.17 10.64
C TYR A 42 -10.51 2.47 10.10
N TYR A 43 -9.34 3.11 10.16
CA TYR A 43 -8.06 2.52 9.77
C TYR A 43 -7.77 1.24 10.56
N LEU A 44 -7.94 1.27 11.89
CA LEU A 44 -7.75 0.09 12.74
C LEU A 44 -8.74 -1.03 12.40
N LEU A 45 -10.02 -0.69 12.27
CA LEU A 45 -11.05 -1.67 11.93
C LEU A 45 -10.80 -2.29 10.56
N ALA A 46 -10.48 -1.48 9.54
CA ALA A 46 -10.19 -1.95 8.20
C ALA A 46 -8.97 -2.87 8.19
N ALA A 47 -7.88 -2.50 8.87
CA ALA A 47 -6.68 -3.32 8.98
C ALA A 47 -6.98 -4.68 9.61
N THR A 48 -7.72 -4.72 10.73
CA THR A 48 -8.14 -5.96 11.37
C THR A 48 -9.07 -6.78 10.47
N LEU A 49 -10.01 -6.14 9.78
CA LEU A 49 -10.94 -6.80 8.89
C LEU A 49 -10.24 -7.42 7.68
N TYR A 50 -9.29 -6.73 7.05
CA TYR A 50 -8.50 -7.27 5.95
C TYR A 50 -7.61 -8.44 6.41
N MET A 51 -6.99 -8.33 7.57
CA MET A 51 -6.22 -9.44 8.16
C MET A 51 -7.11 -10.66 8.39
N ALA A 52 -8.24 -10.49 9.06
CA ALA A 52 -9.20 -11.55 9.32
C ALA A 52 -9.75 -12.15 8.02
N PHE A 53 -10.04 -11.31 7.03
CA PHE A 53 -10.51 -11.74 5.71
C PHE A 53 -9.49 -12.62 4.99
N VAL A 54 -8.21 -12.22 4.96
CA VAL A 54 -7.14 -13.02 4.32
C VAL A 54 -6.97 -14.36 5.03
N ILE A 55 -6.96 -14.40 6.36
CA ILE A 55 -6.89 -15.64 7.14
C ILE A 55 -8.11 -16.53 6.86
N PHE A 56 -9.31 -15.94 6.84
CA PHE A 56 -10.54 -16.66 6.53
C PHE A 56 -10.47 -17.29 5.14
N ILE A 57 -10.04 -16.54 4.12
CA ILE A 57 -9.88 -17.06 2.76
C ILE A 57 -8.86 -18.21 2.73
N ALA A 58 -7.72 -18.06 3.40
CA ALA A 58 -6.67 -19.08 3.48
C ALA A 58 -7.15 -20.39 4.12
N CYS A 59 -7.98 -20.32 5.18
CA CYS A 59 -8.55 -21.50 5.83
C CYS A 59 -9.81 -22.05 5.13
N SER A 60 -10.46 -21.25 4.28
CA SER A 60 -11.67 -21.66 3.57
C SER A 60 -11.38 -22.56 2.37
N ARG A 61 -12.45 -23.16 1.81
CA ARG A 61 -12.40 -23.88 0.52
C ARG A 61 -11.86 -23.05 -0.66
N TYR A 62 -11.85 -21.73 -0.55
CA TYR A 62 -11.34 -20.85 -1.61
C TYR A 62 -9.81 -20.79 -1.63
N GLY A 63 -9.14 -21.12 -0.52
CA GLY A 63 -7.67 -21.17 -0.46
C GLY A 63 -7.04 -22.28 -1.31
N SER A 64 -7.80 -23.32 -1.67
CA SER A 64 -7.32 -24.41 -2.54
C SER A 64 -7.50 -24.12 -4.03
N ILE A 65 -8.13 -22.99 -4.38
CA ILE A 65 -8.33 -22.59 -5.77
C ILE A 65 -7.01 -22.10 -6.34
N LYS A 66 -6.54 -22.77 -7.40
CA LYS A 66 -5.38 -22.30 -8.16
C LYS A 66 -5.76 -21.06 -8.97
N LEU A 67 -4.99 -19.99 -8.82
CA LEU A 67 -5.08 -18.77 -9.63
C LEU A 67 -4.48 -19.04 -11.02
N GLY A 68 -5.29 -19.63 -11.91
CA GLY A 68 -4.90 -19.96 -13.28
C GLY A 68 -5.68 -21.16 -13.84
N PRO A 69 -5.40 -21.59 -15.09
CA PRO A 69 -5.99 -22.80 -15.66
C PRO A 69 -5.77 -24.02 -14.76
N LYS A 70 -6.71 -24.98 -14.72
CA LYS A 70 -6.65 -26.15 -13.81
C LYS A 70 -5.36 -26.98 -13.92
N HIS A 71 -4.70 -26.95 -15.07
CA HIS A 71 -3.45 -27.64 -15.37
C HIS A 71 -2.19 -26.75 -15.26
N SER A 72 -2.33 -25.51 -14.80
CA SER A 72 -1.20 -24.61 -14.62
C SER A 72 -0.23 -25.14 -13.56
N LYS A 73 1.06 -25.06 -13.87
CA LYS A 73 2.17 -25.34 -12.94
C LYS A 73 2.73 -23.99 -12.48
N PRO A 74 3.29 -23.90 -11.26
CA PRO A 74 3.99 -22.70 -10.82
C PRO A 74 5.12 -22.36 -11.81
N GLU A 75 5.15 -21.11 -12.29
CA GLU A 75 6.23 -20.63 -13.17
C GLU A 75 7.56 -20.49 -12.42
N PHE A 76 7.50 -20.22 -11.12
CA PHE A 76 8.65 -20.06 -10.24
C PHE A 76 8.68 -21.15 -9.16
N SER A 77 9.89 -21.53 -8.74
CA SER A 77 10.07 -22.40 -7.57
C SER A 77 9.57 -21.70 -6.30
N LEU A 78 9.14 -22.48 -5.30
CA LEU A 78 8.68 -21.96 -4.00
C LEU A 78 9.71 -21.04 -3.33
N LEU A 79 11.00 -21.35 -3.48
CA LEU A 79 12.10 -20.55 -2.93
C LEU A 79 12.21 -19.22 -3.67
N SER A 80 12.22 -19.25 -5.01
CA SER A 80 12.28 -18.04 -5.83
C SER A 80 11.06 -17.14 -5.62
N TRP A 81 9.86 -17.73 -5.53
CA TRP A 81 8.62 -16.98 -5.27
C TRP A 81 8.61 -16.32 -3.88
N SER A 82 9.05 -17.05 -2.84
CA SER A 82 9.15 -16.50 -1.48
C SER A 82 10.17 -15.35 -1.43
N ALA A 83 11.30 -15.47 -2.15
CA ALA A 83 12.28 -14.41 -2.26
C ALA A 83 11.73 -13.16 -2.98
N MET A 84 10.91 -13.34 -4.03
CA MET A 84 10.22 -12.23 -4.71
C MET A 84 9.24 -11.51 -3.78
N LEU A 85 8.44 -12.25 -3.00
CA LEU A 85 7.52 -11.65 -2.02
C LEU A 85 8.27 -10.88 -0.93
N PHE A 86 9.38 -11.43 -0.44
CA PHE A 86 10.22 -10.77 0.55
C PHE A 86 10.84 -9.49 -0.02
N SER A 87 11.39 -9.54 -1.23
CA SER A 87 11.94 -8.36 -1.90
C SER A 87 10.88 -7.29 -2.21
N ALA A 88 9.63 -7.68 -2.48
CA ALA A 88 8.54 -6.74 -2.67
C ALA A 88 8.04 -6.12 -1.35
N GLY A 89 8.17 -6.84 -0.24
CA GLY A 89 7.75 -6.39 1.09
C GLY A 89 8.81 -5.55 1.82
N ILE A 90 10.10 -5.76 1.53
CA ILE A 90 11.18 -4.95 2.10
C ILE A 90 11.23 -3.59 1.42
N GLY A 91 10.70 -2.59 2.11
CA GLY A 91 10.75 -1.19 1.71
C GLY A 91 11.92 -0.43 2.32
N ILE A 92 11.98 0.87 2.02
CA ILE A 92 12.97 1.80 2.57
C ILE A 92 12.89 1.92 4.09
N ASP A 93 11.73 1.66 4.69
CA ASP A 93 11.46 1.72 6.13
C ASP A 93 12.29 0.73 6.97
N LEU A 94 12.94 -0.28 6.38
CA LEU A 94 13.84 -1.20 7.10
C LEU A 94 15.27 -0.65 7.25
N MET A 95 15.64 0.37 6.46
CA MET A 95 16.95 1.03 6.51
C MET A 95 16.96 2.30 7.37
N PHE A 96 15.79 2.72 7.86
CA PHE A 96 15.58 3.87 8.75
C PHE A 96 15.28 3.42 10.17
#